data_AF-A0A946LHN0-F1
#
_entry.id   AF-A0A946LHN0-F1
#
_cell.length_a   1.000
_cell.length_b   1.000
_cell.length_c   1.000
_cell.angle_alpha   90.00
_cell.angle_beta   90.00
_cell.angle_gamma   90.00
#
_symmetry.space_group_name_H-M   'P 1'
#
loop_
_entity.id
_entity.type
_entity.pdbx_description
1 polymer ?
#
loop_
_entity_poly.entity_id
_entity_poly.type
_entity_poly.pdbx_seq_one_letter_code
_entity_poly.pdbx_strand_id
1 'polypeptide(L)'
;MPTSSLLQRTAPIKLESTEFQLCDSLNDLFLVIENENRGVFRIITRNYSTVHKELCAYIENKFGIRSRQYLDCSTIALFCAGCLWEYPATYLNQLRLGKKFQDMYPTIIGAMPGHKTFGRTGICTQCDYHESLLVYECFQPELITKIDIQRIMRYFQKEAKDWWKSKKENWHHCEHCTEKIFRDQGFIDEKQLFCVKCIDEKLENGLINLKSYPHFYGNNLLRKARTALE
;
A
#
# COMPACT_ATOMS: atom_id res chain seq x y z
N MET A 1 -6.36 31.33 -34.34
CA MET A 1 -6.77 30.36 -33.32
C MET A 1 -6.18 29.01 -33.69
N PRO A 2 -5.15 28.51 -32.98
CA PRO A 2 -4.76 27.12 -33.09
C PRO A 2 -5.60 26.29 -32.11
N THR A 3 -6.35 25.38 -32.69
CA THR A 3 -7.05 24.26 -32.07
C THR A 3 -6.05 23.20 -31.58
N SER A 4 -6.37 22.57 -30.45
CA SER A 4 -5.84 21.27 -29.99
C SER A 4 -4.40 21.24 -29.44
N SER A 5 -4.24 21.58 -28.15
CA SER A 5 -3.23 20.93 -27.31
C SER A 5 -3.89 19.75 -26.58
N LEU A 6 -4.02 18.63 -27.29
CA LEU A 6 -4.27 17.34 -26.67
C LEU A 6 -3.15 17.09 -25.64
N LEU A 7 -3.54 17.08 -24.37
CA LEU A 7 -2.94 16.33 -23.26
C LEU A 7 -1.43 16.10 -23.44
N GLN A 8 -0.59 17.01 -22.92
CA GLN A 8 0.72 16.57 -22.46
C GLN A 8 0.46 15.56 -21.34
N ARG A 9 0.26 14.29 -21.70
CA ARG A 9 0.19 13.20 -20.74
C ARG A 9 1.50 13.25 -19.98
N THR A 10 1.43 13.51 -18.68
CA THR A 10 2.58 13.33 -17.82
C THR A 10 3.06 11.89 -17.96
N ALA A 11 4.40 11.75 -18.03
CA ALA A 11 5.03 10.45 -18.25
C ALA A 11 4.54 9.45 -17.17
N PRO A 12 4.31 8.18 -17.54
CA PRO A 12 3.92 7.17 -16.57
C PRO A 12 4.99 7.04 -15.49
N ILE A 13 4.54 6.73 -14.27
CA ILE A 13 5.42 6.49 -13.13
C ILE A 13 5.44 5.01 -12.79
N LYS A 14 6.64 4.47 -12.54
CA LYS A 14 6.83 3.08 -12.14
C LYS A 14 6.94 2.98 -10.63
N LEU A 15 6.01 2.25 -10.00
CA LEU A 15 6.00 1.94 -8.58
C LEU A 15 6.08 0.43 -8.40
N GLU A 16 7.12 -0.07 -7.73
CA GLU A 16 7.26 -1.52 -7.42
C GLU A 16 7.08 -2.42 -8.65
N SER A 17 7.62 -1.97 -9.79
CA SER A 17 7.51 -2.57 -11.12
C SER A 17 6.18 -2.43 -11.87
N THR A 18 5.14 -1.83 -11.27
CA THR A 18 3.89 -1.48 -11.96
C THR A 18 3.95 -0.06 -12.52
N GLU A 19 3.59 0.10 -13.78
CA GLU A 19 3.43 1.42 -14.40
C GLU A 19 2.03 1.98 -14.13
N PHE A 20 1.99 3.25 -13.76
CA PHE A 20 0.76 4.00 -13.53
C PHE A 20 0.76 5.28 -14.36
N GLN A 21 -0.42 5.66 -14.87
CA GLN A 21 -0.63 6.99 -15.39
C GLN A 21 -0.56 8.00 -14.23
N LEU A 22 0.38 8.95 -14.32
CA LEU A 22 0.40 10.10 -13.44
C LEU A 22 -0.69 11.07 -13.90
N CYS A 23 -1.51 11.52 -12.96
CA CYS A 23 -2.61 12.43 -13.17
C CYS A 23 -2.19 13.84 -12.70
N ASP A 24 -2.58 14.86 -13.47
CA ASP A 24 -2.21 16.25 -13.17
C ASP A 24 -3.28 16.96 -12.32
N SER A 25 -4.49 16.40 -12.28
CA SER A 25 -5.60 16.87 -11.46
C SER A 25 -6.39 15.71 -10.85
N LEU A 26 -7.22 16.03 -9.85
CA LEU A 26 -8.19 15.08 -9.30
C LEU A 26 -9.21 14.62 -10.36
N ASN A 27 -9.61 15.50 -11.27
CA ASN A 27 -10.54 15.13 -12.35
C ASN A 27 -9.90 14.14 -13.33
N ASP A 28 -8.60 14.28 -13.62
CA ASP A 28 -7.88 13.30 -14.44
C ASP A 28 -7.81 11.95 -13.70
N LEU A 29 -7.53 11.97 -12.39
CA LEU A 29 -7.53 10.76 -11.58
C LEU A 29 -8.90 10.06 -11.63
N PHE A 30 -10.00 10.81 -11.52
CA PHE A 30 -11.35 10.26 -11.62
C PHE A 30 -11.57 9.54 -12.95
N LEU A 31 -11.23 10.20 -14.07
CA LEU A 31 -11.34 9.60 -15.40
C LEU A 31 -10.47 8.35 -15.55
N VAL A 32 -9.25 8.34 -15.04
CA VAL A 32 -8.37 7.16 -15.11
C VAL A 32 -8.92 6.03 -14.25
N ILE A 33 -9.47 6.32 -13.06
CA ILE A 33 -10.12 5.31 -12.21
C ILE A 33 -11.33 4.69 -12.90
N GLU A 34 -12.17 5.49 -13.57
CA GLU A 34 -13.32 4.96 -14.31
C GLU A 34 -12.90 3.98 -15.43
N ASN A 35 -11.79 4.25 -16.10
CA ASN A 35 -11.34 3.46 -17.25
C ASN A 35 -10.44 2.28 -16.88
N GLU A 36 -9.57 2.44 -15.87
CA GLU A 36 -8.52 1.49 -15.55
C GLU A 36 -8.64 0.88 -14.14
N ASN A 37 -9.59 1.35 -13.32
CA ASN A 37 -9.74 0.99 -11.90
C ASN A 37 -8.50 1.29 -11.04
N ARG A 38 -7.57 2.11 -11.52
CA ARG A 38 -6.34 2.49 -10.81
C ARG A 38 -5.83 3.83 -11.31
N GLY A 39 -5.00 4.50 -10.54
CA GLY A 39 -4.38 5.76 -10.97
C GLY A 39 -3.50 6.37 -9.89
N VAL A 40 -2.61 7.28 -10.30
CA VAL A 40 -1.70 7.99 -9.39
C VAL A 40 -1.88 9.48 -9.54
N PHE A 41 -2.04 10.18 -8.42
CA PHE A 41 -2.14 11.63 -8.38
C PHE A 41 -1.07 12.23 -7.47
N ARG A 42 -0.31 13.20 -7.99
CA ARG A 42 0.68 13.92 -7.21
C ARG A 42 0.01 14.99 -6.37
N ILE A 43 0.32 15.02 -5.09
CA ILE A 43 -0.23 15.98 -4.14
C ILE A 43 0.86 16.61 -3.29
N ILE A 44 0.61 17.84 -2.83
CA ILE A 44 1.24 18.34 -1.61
C ILE A 44 0.79 17.42 -0.47
N THR A 45 1.73 16.76 0.21
CA THR A 45 1.45 15.70 1.19
C THR A 45 0.48 16.14 2.29
N ARG A 46 0.57 17.41 2.72
CA ARG A 46 -0.34 17.99 3.72
C ARG A 46 -1.79 18.07 3.29
N ASN A 47 -2.06 18.09 1.98
CA ASN A 47 -3.41 18.13 1.44
C ASN A 47 -4.06 16.74 1.39
N TYR A 48 -3.36 15.67 1.80
CA TYR A 48 -3.84 14.29 1.73
C TYR A 48 -5.25 14.11 2.30
N SER A 49 -5.55 14.65 3.49
CA SER A 49 -6.89 14.45 4.07
C SER A 49 -8.01 15.10 3.24
N THR A 50 -7.74 16.23 2.57
CA THR A 50 -8.73 16.92 1.74
C THR A 50 -8.93 16.15 0.44
N VAL A 51 -7.83 15.86 -0.25
CA VAL A 51 -7.82 15.08 -1.51
C VAL A 51 -8.45 13.70 -1.31
N HIS A 52 -8.11 13.02 -0.21
CA HIS A 52 -8.66 11.70 0.12
C HIS A 52 -10.18 11.74 0.33
N LYS A 53 -10.69 12.77 1.02
CA LYS A 53 -12.13 12.96 1.20
C LYS A 53 -12.85 13.24 -0.11
N GLU A 54 -12.29 14.10 -0.96
CA GLU A 54 -12.86 14.41 -2.27
C GLU A 54 -12.91 13.17 -3.17
N LEU A 55 -11.84 12.37 -3.19
CA LEU A 55 -11.79 11.12 -3.92
C LEU A 55 -12.80 10.09 -3.40
N CYS A 56 -12.88 9.90 -2.08
CA CYS A 56 -13.90 9.01 -1.47
C CYS A 56 -15.32 9.47 -1.82
N ALA A 57 -15.62 10.77 -1.71
CA ALA A 57 -16.94 11.30 -2.02
C ALA A 57 -17.31 11.11 -3.50
N TYR A 58 -16.35 11.34 -4.40
CA TYR A 58 -16.55 11.07 -5.82
C TYR A 58 -16.83 9.58 -6.09
N ILE A 59 -16.02 8.67 -5.54
CA ILE A 59 -16.21 7.23 -5.71
C ILE A 59 -17.55 6.76 -5.11
N GLU A 60 -17.93 7.29 -3.95
CA GLU A 60 -19.23 7.00 -3.33
C GLU A 60 -20.39 7.40 -4.24
N ASN A 61 -20.34 8.61 -4.80
CA ASN A 61 -21.37 9.12 -5.70
C ASN A 61 -21.44 8.34 -7.02
N LYS A 62 -20.28 7.92 -7.55
CA LYS A 62 -20.19 7.25 -8.86
C LYS A 62 -20.53 5.76 -8.79
N PHE A 63 -20.02 5.05 -7.79
CA PHE A 63 -20.09 3.58 -7.71
C PHE A 63 -20.96 3.09 -6.54
N GLY A 64 -21.22 3.93 -5.54
CA GLY A 64 -21.98 3.61 -4.34
C GLY A 64 -21.09 3.18 -3.16
N ILE A 65 -21.56 3.45 -1.93
CA ILE A 65 -20.83 3.19 -0.68
C ILE A 65 -20.50 1.70 -0.44
N ARG A 66 -21.25 0.79 -1.06
CA ARG A 66 -21.03 -0.66 -0.97
C ARG A 66 -20.19 -1.21 -2.12
N SER A 67 -19.76 -0.36 -3.05
CA SER A 67 -18.94 -0.78 -4.18
C SER A 67 -17.54 -1.19 -3.73
N ARG A 68 -16.89 -2.01 -4.54
CA ARG A 68 -15.49 -2.37 -4.29
C ARG A 68 -14.59 -1.15 -4.33
N GLN A 69 -14.82 -0.26 -5.29
CA GLN A 69 -14.09 0.98 -5.46
C GLN A 69 -14.08 1.81 -4.17
N TYR A 70 -15.24 1.94 -3.50
CA TYR A 70 -15.33 2.68 -2.24
C TYR A 70 -14.57 2.00 -1.10
N LEU A 71 -14.65 0.67 -0.99
CA LEU A 71 -13.93 -0.08 0.04
C LEU A 71 -12.41 0.05 -0.09
N ASP A 72 -11.88 -0.07 -1.30
CA ASP A 72 -10.44 0.08 -1.60
C ASP A 72 -9.98 1.55 -1.44
N CYS A 73 -10.91 2.50 -1.42
CA CYS A 73 -10.62 3.90 -1.12
C CYS A 73 -10.14 4.12 0.33
N SER A 74 -10.53 3.26 1.27
CA SER A 74 -10.13 3.36 2.69
C SER A 74 -8.64 3.08 2.94
N THR A 75 -8.02 2.29 2.04
CA THR A 75 -6.66 1.74 2.12
C THR A 75 -5.67 2.37 1.14
N ILE A 76 -6.02 3.53 0.58
CA ILE A 76 -5.17 4.24 -0.38
C ILE A 76 -3.76 4.44 0.15
N ALA A 77 -2.81 4.01 -0.67
CA ALA A 77 -1.41 4.13 -0.39
C ALA A 77 -0.88 5.51 -0.77
N LEU A 78 0.15 5.93 -0.06
CA LEU A 78 0.84 7.17 -0.32
C LEU A 78 2.34 6.88 -0.38
N PHE A 79 2.98 7.34 -1.44
CA PHE A 79 4.41 7.20 -1.63
C PHE A 79 5.06 8.58 -1.64
N CYS A 80 6.28 8.72 -1.14
CA CYS A 80 7.04 9.94 -1.34
C CYS A 80 7.29 10.16 -2.83
N ALA A 81 7.02 11.35 -3.37
CA ALA A 81 7.29 11.63 -4.77
C ALA A 81 8.80 11.74 -5.09
N GLY A 82 9.65 11.98 -4.08
CA GLY A 82 11.10 12.08 -4.23
C GLY A 82 11.82 10.74 -4.17
N CYS A 83 11.63 9.97 -3.08
CA CYS A 83 12.34 8.70 -2.87
C CYS A 83 11.50 7.44 -3.11
N LEU A 84 10.22 7.58 -3.48
CA LEU A 84 9.28 6.47 -3.69
C LEU A 84 9.09 5.55 -2.48
N TRP A 85 9.43 6.01 -1.28
CA TRP A 85 9.16 5.27 -0.05
C TRP A 85 7.65 5.28 0.27
N GLU A 86 7.07 4.10 0.48
CA GLU A 86 5.68 3.95 0.91
C GLU A 86 5.53 4.41 2.36
N TYR A 87 4.62 5.35 2.61
CA TYR A 87 4.36 5.80 3.96
C TYR A 87 3.58 4.74 4.75
N PRO A 88 4.05 4.38 5.96
CA PRO A 88 3.34 3.47 6.85
C PRO A 88 1.94 3.98 7.22
N ALA A 89 1.01 3.08 7.55
CA ALA A 89 -0.35 3.45 7.96
C ALA A 89 -0.37 4.46 9.12
N THR A 90 0.58 4.37 10.05
CA THR A 90 0.71 5.31 11.18
C THR A 90 0.98 6.75 10.72
N TYR A 91 1.70 6.94 9.61
CA TYR A 91 1.95 8.24 9.00
C TYR A 91 0.68 8.79 8.33
N LEU A 92 -0.04 7.94 7.58
CA LEU A 92 -1.31 8.32 6.93
C LEU A 92 -2.36 8.72 7.97
N ASN A 93 -2.45 7.97 9.07
CA ASN A 93 -3.33 8.30 10.19
C ASN A 93 -3.02 9.70 10.72
N GLN A 94 -1.76 10.09 10.84
CA GLN A 94 -1.42 11.45 11.28
C GLN A 94 -1.85 12.53 10.29
N LEU A 95 -1.85 12.26 8.98
CA LEU A 95 -2.36 13.21 7.99
C LEU A 95 -3.89 13.33 8.02
N ARG A 96 -4.61 12.25 8.34
CA ARG A 96 -6.09 12.22 8.45
C ARG A 96 -6.58 12.81 9.78
N LEU A 97 -5.86 12.51 10.86
CA LEU A 97 -6.17 12.95 12.20
C LEU A 97 -5.69 14.41 12.34
N GLY A 98 -6.64 15.34 12.27
CA GLY A 98 -6.35 16.77 12.40
C GLY A 98 -5.61 17.13 13.70
N LYS A 99 -5.07 18.35 13.76
CA LYS A 99 -4.19 18.85 14.84
C LYS A 99 -4.67 18.49 16.26
N LYS A 100 -5.97 18.61 16.52
CA LYS A 100 -6.60 18.32 17.82
C LYS A 100 -6.36 16.87 18.30
N PHE A 101 -6.38 15.90 17.39
CA PHE A 101 -6.20 14.49 17.75
C PHE A 101 -4.71 14.14 17.93
N GLN A 102 -3.83 14.80 17.16
CA GLN A 102 -2.38 14.67 17.31
C GLN A 102 -1.90 15.14 18.69
N ASP A 103 -2.55 16.17 19.25
CA ASP A 103 -2.21 16.73 20.56
C ASP A 103 -2.82 15.92 21.73
N MET A 104 -3.97 15.27 21.54
CA MET A 104 -4.64 14.46 22.58
C MET A 104 -4.04 13.06 22.77
N TYR A 105 -3.46 12.48 21.72
CA TYR A 105 -2.87 11.13 21.77
C TYR A 105 -1.38 11.18 21.43
N PRO A 106 -0.55 11.67 22.36
CA PRO A 106 0.88 11.82 22.12
C PRO A 106 1.59 10.47 21.94
N THR A 107 0.99 9.35 22.35
CA THR A 107 1.64 8.04 22.24
C THR A 107 0.69 7.08 21.53
N ILE A 108 0.98 6.81 20.27
CA ILE A 108 0.36 5.71 19.52
C ILE A 108 1.32 4.52 19.63
N ILE A 109 0.89 3.46 20.32
CA ILE A 109 1.67 2.21 20.44
C ILE A 109 1.93 1.67 19.03
N GLY A 110 3.19 1.32 18.75
CA GLY A 110 3.61 0.83 17.43
C GLY A 110 3.84 1.93 16.37
N ALA A 111 3.78 3.21 16.74
CA ALA A 111 4.03 4.28 15.78
C ALA A 111 5.50 4.38 15.36
N MET A 112 5.72 4.50 14.06
CA MET A 112 7.08 4.58 13.52
C MET A 112 7.74 5.93 13.89
N PRO A 113 9.06 5.97 14.14
CA PRO A 113 9.77 7.22 14.43
C PRO A 113 9.47 8.28 13.37
N GLY A 114 9.31 9.55 13.78
CA GLY A 114 9.04 10.67 12.88
C GLY A 114 7.57 10.89 12.45
N HIS A 115 6.64 9.98 12.77
CA HIS A 115 5.24 10.07 12.35
C HIS A 115 4.54 11.39 12.75
N LYS A 116 4.85 11.96 13.93
CA LYS A 116 4.27 13.25 14.38
C LYS A 116 4.77 14.43 13.55
N THR A 117 6.08 14.49 13.32
CA THR A 117 6.69 15.54 12.50
C THR A 117 6.15 15.47 11.08
N PHE A 118 6.06 14.26 10.52
CA PHE A 118 5.40 14.01 9.25
C PHE A 118 3.94 14.48 9.27
N GLY A 119 3.18 14.12 10.31
CA GLY A 119 1.80 14.54 10.51
C GLY A 119 1.59 16.05 10.55
N ARG A 120 2.58 16.82 10.98
CA ARG A 120 2.54 18.29 11.06
C ARG A 120 3.02 18.97 9.78
N THR A 121 4.06 18.44 9.15
CA THR A 121 4.78 19.09 8.05
C THR A 121 4.46 18.50 6.68
N GLY A 122 4.08 17.22 6.62
CA GLY A 122 3.95 16.44 5.38
C GLY A 122 5.27 16.23 4.66
N ILE A 123 6.40 16.47 5.34
CA ILE A 123 7.74 16.31 4.77
C ILE A 123 8.19 14.87 4.96
N CYS A 124 8.65 14.23 3.89
CA CYS A 124 9.17 12.88 3.91
C CYS A 124 10.34 12.74 4.88
N THR A 125 10.27 11.78 5.80
CA THR A 125 11.33 11.53 6.79
C THR A 125 12.58 10.84 6.24
N GLN A 126 12.56 10.46 4.95
CA GLN A 126 13.68 9.80 4.28
C GLN A 126 14.48 10.75 3.37
N CYS A 127 13.83 11.74 2.76
CA CYS A 127 14.46 12.60 1.74
C CYS A 127 13.99 14.06 1.76
N ASP A 128 13.24 14.46 2.78
CA ASP A 128 12.74 15.84 2.98
C ASP A 128 11.84 16.40 1.87
N TYR A 129 11.34 15.55 0.97
CA TYR A 129 10.41 15.96 -0.08
C TYR A 129 9.00 16.25 0.47
N HIS A 130 8.32 17.27 -0.06
CA HIS A 130 7.02 17.75 0.45
C HIS A 130 5.81 17.23 -0.33
N GLU A 131 6.04 16.63 -1.51
CA GLU A 131 4.98 16.03 -2.32
C GLU A 131 4.95 14.51 -2.18
N SER A 132 3.78 13.95 -2.42
CA SER A 132 3.51 12.53 -2.37
C SER A 132 2.68 12.09 -3.57
N LEU A 133 2.76 10.81 -3.88
CA LEU A 133 1.97 10.13 -4.90
C LEU A 133 0.85 9.38 -4.18
N LEU A 134 -0.37 9.85 -4.34
CA LEU A 134 -1.57 9.14 -3.92
C LEU A 134 -1.86 8.06 -4.95
N VAL A 135 -1.84 6.79 -4.53
CA VAL A 135 -2.02 5.64 -5.41
C VAL A 135 -3.35 4.97 -5.08
N TYR A 136 -4.28 5.06 -6.02
CA TYR A 136 -5.54 4.34 -5.96
C TYR A 136 -5.46 3.11 -6.86
N GLU A 137 -5.94 1.97 -6.37
CA GLU A 137 -6.01 0.72 -7.12
C GLU A 137 -7.16 -0.11 -6.56
N CYS A 138 -8.10 -0.48 -7.43
CA CYS A 138 -9.24 -1.30 -7.10
C CYS A 138 -9.04 -2.70 -7.66
N PHE A 139 -8.97 -3.70 -6.79
CA PHE A 139 -8.79 -5.10 -7.20
C PHE A 139 -10.13 -5.79 -7.30
N GLN A 140 -10.58 -6.00 -8.55
CA GLN A 140 -11.84 -6.69 -8.83
C GLN A 140 -11.80 -8.14 -8.33
N PRO A 141 -12.76 -8.60 -7.50
CA PRO A 141 -12.75 -9.93 -6.89
C PRO A 141 -12.68 -11.09 -7.89
N GLU A 142 -13.24 -10.94 -9.07
CA GLU A 142 -13.22 -11.93 -10.16
C GLU A 142 -11.82 -12.12 -10.76
N LEU A 143 -10.95 -11.10 -10.67
CA LEU A 143 -9.56 -11.16 -11.14
C LEU A 143 -8.60 -11.69 -10.05
N ILE A 144 -9.10 -11.90 -8.83
CA ILE A 144 -8.32 -12.49 -7.74
C ILE A 144 -8.46 -14.00 -7.78
N THR A 145 -7.35 -14.70 -7.97
CA THR A 145 -7.33 -16.15 -8.19
C THR A 145 -6.39 -16.86 -7.21
N LYS A 146 -6.38 -18.20 -7.23
CA LYS A 146 -5.43 -19.00 -6.43
C LYS A 146 -3.96 -18.68 -6.74
N ILE A 147 -3.67 -18.19 -7.96
CA ILE A 147 -2.32 -17.75 -8.35
C ILE A 147 -1.86 -16.60 -7.46
N ASP A 148 -2.75 -15.70 -7.03
CA ASP A 148 -2.40 -14.59 -6.16
C ASP A 148 -1.98 -15.06 -4.76
N ILE A 149 -2.58 -16.13 -4.23
CA ILE A 149 -2.16 -16.73 -2.96
C ILE A 149 -0.76 -17.34 -3.08
N GLN A 150 -0.49 -18.05 -4.17
CA GLN A 150 0.84 -18.60 -4.44
C GLN A 150 1.90 -17.50 -4.59
N ARG A 151 1.54 -16.39 -5.24
CA ARG A 151 2.40 -15.21 -5.36
C ARG A 151 2.69 -14.58 -4.00
N ILE A 152 1.69 -14.40 -3.14
CA ILE A 152 1.87 -13.89 -1.77
C ILE A 152 2.79 -14.82 -0.96
N MET A 153 2.55 -16.12 -1.01
CA MET A 153 3.39 -17.10 -0.31
C MET A 153 4.86 -17.03 -0.76
N ARG A 154 5.11 -16.93 -2.08
CA ARG A 154 6.46 -16.75 -2.64
C ARG A 154 7.06 -15.40 -2.28
N TYR A 155 6.25 -14.34 -2.22
CA TYR A 155 6.70 -13.03 -1.74
C TYR A 155 7.19 -13.13 -0.29
N PHE A 156 6.41 -13.73 0.61
CA PHE A 156 6.84 -13.96 2.00
C PHE A 156 8.11 -14.82 2.09
N GLN A 157 8.26 -15.80 1.21
CA GLN A 157 9.49 -16.61 1.13
C GLN A 157 10.70 -15.77 0.68
N LYS A 158 10.51 -14.85 -0.29
CA LYS A 158 11.55 -13.91 -0.72
C LYS A 158 11.97 -12.99 0.42
N GLU A 159 11.01 -12.41 1.13
CA GLU A 159 11.28 -11.57 2.31
C GLU A 159 12.05 -12.34 3.40
N ALA A 160 11.70 -13.62 3.63
CA ALA A 160 12.44 -14.47 4.56
C ALA A 160 13.90 -14.66 4.12
N LYS A 161 14.15 -14.93 2.83
CA LYS A 161 15.51 -15.06 2.28
C LYS A 161 16.30 -13.77 2.47
N ASP A 162 15.70 -12.62 2.22
CA ASP A 162 16.37 -11.33 2.38
C ASP A 162 16.67 -11.02 3.85
N TRP A 163 15.74 -11.36 4.76
CA TRP A 163 15.98 -11.25 6.20
C TRP A 163 17.09 -12.18 6.68
N TRP A 164 17.16 -13.42 6.20
CA TRP A 164 18.22 -14.37 6.54
C TRP A 164 19.62 -13.85 6.19
N LYS A 165 19.76 -13.01 5.15
CA LYS A 165 21.05 -12.37 4.81
C LYS A 165 21.57 -11.46 5.92
N SER A 166 20.69 -10.94 6.77
CA SER A 166 21.05 -10.09 7.92
C SER A 166 21.36 -10.87 9.19
N LYS A 167 21.11 -12.20 9.21
CA LYS A 167 21.26 -13.04 10.40
C LYS A 167 22.58 -13.80 10.40
N LYS A 168 23.14 -13.98 11.59
CA LYS A 168 24.35 -14.79 11.80
C LYS A 168 24.00 -16.23 12.13
N GLU A 169 22.87 -16.49 12.78
CA GLU A 169 22.44 -17.84 13.10
C GLU A 169 21.98 -18.61 11.85
N ASN A 170 22.10 -19.95 11.93
CA ASN A 170 21.60 -20.85 10.88
C ASN A 170 20.18 -21.36 11.16
N TRP A 171 19.52 -20.85 12.19
CA TRP A 171 18.17 -21.22 12.58
C TRP A 171 17.53 -20.13 13.45
N HIS A 172 16.20 -20.12 13.51
CA HIS A 172 15.38 -19.24 14.34
C HIS A 172 14.09 -19.95 14.73
N HIS A 173 13.37 -19.46 15.73
CA HIS A 173 12.04 -19.98 16.06
C HIS A 173 10.97 -19.33 15.18
N CYS A 174 9.94 -20.11 14.84
CA CYS A 174 8.67 -19.61 14.34
C CYS A 174 8.04 -18.72 15.41
N GLU A 175 7.67 -17.50 15.04
CA GLU A 175 7.05 -16.52 15.96
C GLU A 175 5.63 -16.93 16.40
N HIS A 176 5.03 -17.94 15.75
CA HIS A 176 3.70 -18.45 16.09
C HIS A 176 3.72 -19.73 16.93
N CYS A 177 4.39 -20.78 16.44
CA CYS A 177 4.36 -22.11 17.07
C CYS A 177 5.68 -22.49 17.76
N THR A 178 6.70 -21.61 17.75
CA THR A 178 8.05 -21.84 18.30
C THR A 178 8.86 -22.96 17.65
N GLU A 179 8.35 -23.61 16.60
CA GLU A 179 9.09 -24.60 15.81
C GLU A 179 10.38 -24.02 15.24
N LYS A 180 11.43 -24.85 15.16
CA LYS A 180 12.73 -24.44 14.64
C LYS A 180 12.68 -24.34 13.11
N ILE A 181 13.03 -23.17 12.58
CA ILE A 181 13.14 -22.89 11.15
C ILE A 181 14.63 -22.74 10.83
N PHE A 182 15.12 -23.51 9.84
CA PHE A 182 16.52 -23.41 9.41
C PHE A 182 16.71 -22.28 8.40
N ARG A 183 17.97 -21.89 8.20
CA ARG A 183 18.37 -20.88 7.23
C ARG A 183 17.79 -21.17 5.84
N ASP A 184 17.41 -20.11 5.14
CA ASP A 184 16.80 -20.13 3.80
C ASP A 184 15.42 -20.83 3.74
N GLN A 185 14.86 -21.22 4.90
CA GLN A 185 13.48 -21.70 5.05
C GLN A 185 12.60 -20.64 5.71
N GLY A 186 11.29 -20.91 5.70
CA GLY A 186 10.28 -20.07 6.34
C GLY A 186 9.79 -18.93 5.46
N PHE A 187 8.96 -18.09 6.07
CA PHE A 187 8.18 -17.05 5.42
C PHE A 187 8.13 -15.83 6.34
N ILE A 188 8.34 -14.62 5.80
CA ILE A 188 8.19 -13.39 6.57
C ILE A 188 6.93 -12.66 6.16
N ASP A 189 6.13 -12.35 7.18
CA ASP A 189 5.00 -11.44 7.09
C ASP A 189 5.10 -10.41 8.24
N GLU A 190 4.98 -9.13 7.92
CA GLU A 190 5.11 -8.01 8.88
C GLU A 190 6.29 -8.11 9.87
N LYS A 191 7.45 -8.59 9.40
CA LYS A 191 8.70 -8.84 10.18
C LYS A 191 8.65 -10.04 11.14
N GLN A 192 7.59 -10.84 11.11
CA GLN A 192 7.49 -12.10 11.86
C GLN A 192 7.87 -13.27 10.95
N LEU A 193 8.67 -14.21 11.48
CA LEU A 193 9.09 -15.40 10.76
C LEU A 193 8.15 -16.58 11.07
N PHE A 194 7.57 -17.19 10.04
CA PHE A 194 6.65 -18.31 10.13
C PHE A 194 7.23 -19.58 9.50
N CYS A 195 6.92 -20.74 10.09
CA CYS A 195 7.19 -22.04 9.47
C CYS A 195 6.14 -22.35 8.39
N VAL A 196 6.35 -23.42 7.62
CA VAL A 196 5.45 -23.85 6.53
C VAL A 196 4.03 -24.07 7.05
N LYS A 197 3.87 -24.80 8.15
CA LYS A 197 2.56 -25.09 8.72
C LYS A 197 1.79 -23.81 9.09
N CYS A 198 2.44 -22.89 9.79
CA CYS A 198 1.78 -21.66 10.25
C CYS A 198 1.45 -20.71 9.10
N ILE A 199 2.28 -20.65 8.04
CA ILE A 199 1.91 -19.84 6.87
C ILE A 199 0.77 -20.47 6.08
N ASP A 200 0.73 -21.80 5.96
CA ASP A 200 -0.34 -22.51 5.28
C ASP A 200 -1.68 -22.31 6.01
N GLU A 201 -1.69 -22.43 7.34
CA GLU A 201 -2.86 -22.12 8.19
C GLU A 201 -3.31 -20.66 8.02
N LYS A 202 -2.36 -19.70 7.98
CA LYS A 202 -2.66 -18.27 7.76
C LYS A 202 -3.25 -17.99 6.36
N LEU A 203 -2.89 -18.80 5.37
CA LEU A 203 -3.32 -18.66 3.98
C LEU A 203 -4.46 -19.61 3.59
N GLU A 204 -4.95 -20.46 4.49
CA GLU A 204 -5.97 -21.48 4.23
C GLU A 204 -7.23 -20.88 3.57
N ASN A 205 -7.71 -19.76 4.12
CA ASN A 205 -8.85 -18.99 3.59
C ASN A 205 -8.43 -17.80 2.72
N GLY A 206 -7.19 -17.76 2.26
CA GLY A 206 -6.61 -16.57 1.65
C GLY A 206 -7.35 -16.07 0.42
N LEU A 207 -7.88 -16.97 -0.41
CA LEU A 207 -8.66 -16.55 -1.59
C LEU A 207 -9.96 -15.82 -1.20
N ILE A 208 -10.66 -16.33 -0.19
CA ILE A 208 -11.89 -15.71 0.32
C ILE A 208 -11.54 -14.34 0.90
N ASN A 209 -10.50 -14.30 1.75
CA ASN A 209 -10.04 -13.08 2.39
C ASN A 209 -9.67 -11.99 1.38
N LEU A 210 -8.89 -12.31 0.34
CA LEU A 210 -8.50 -11.33 -0.69
C LEU A 210 -9.68 -10.87 -1.54
N LYS A 211 -10.61 -11.76 -1.88
CA LYS A 211 -11.82 -11.38 -2.63
C LYS A 211 -12.67 -10.41 -1.83
N SER A 212 -12.85 -10.67 -0.54
CA SER A 212 -13.56 -9.77 0.37
C SER A 212 -12.78 -8.46 0.64
N TYR A 213 -11.45 -8.52 0.74
CA TYR A 213 -10.59 -7.38 1.05
C TYR A 213 -9.14 -7.61 0.54
N PRO A 214 -8.67 -6.94 -0.54
CA PRO A 214 -7.37 -7.19 -1.17
C PRO A 214 -6.18 -6.87 -0.29
N HIS A 215 -6.41 -6.00 0.69
CA HIS A 215 -5.42 -5.51 1.63
C HIS A 215 -5.39 -6.33 2.93
N PHE A 216 -6.06 -7.49 2.97
CA PHE A 216 -6.16 -8.33 4.16
C PHE A 216 -4.81 -8.70 4.76
N TYR A 217 -3.82 -8.99 3.90
CA TYR A 217 -2.46 -9.35 4.30
C TYR A 217 -1.51 -8.14 4.34
N GLY A 218 -2.03 -6.93 4.23
CA GLY A 218 -1.25 -5.69 4.25
C GLY A 218 -1.51 -4.80 3.05
N ASN A 219 -1.26 -3.51 3.23
CA ASN A 219 -1.39 -2.53 2.17
C ASN A 219 -0.45 -2.86 1.01
N ASN A 220 -0.99 -2.81 -0.22
CA ASN A 220 -0.29 -3.12 -1.46
C ASN A 220 0.39 -4.51 -1.56
N LEU A 221 0.21 -5.42 -0.59
CA LEU A 221 0.89 -6.72 -0.63
C LEU A 221 0.53 -7.50 -1.88
N LEU A 222 -0.75 -7.48 -2.28
CA LEU A 222 -1.20 -8.15 -3.51
C LEU A 222 -0.47 -7.61 -4.75
N ARG A 223 -0.27 -6.28 -4.86
CA ARG A 223 0.52 -5.69 -5.95
C ARG A 223 1.98 -6.14 -5.90
N LYS A 224 2.63 -5.99 -4.74
CA LYS A 224 4.02 -6.42 -4.51
C LYS A 224 4.22 -7.88 -4.88
N ALA A 225 3.29 -8.75 -4.49
CA ALA A 225 3.33 -10.18 -4.80
C ALA A 225 3.17 -10.47 -6.29
N ARG A 226 2.34 -9.70 -7.01
CA ARG A 226 2.17 -9.83 -8.46
C ARG A 226 3.43 -9.46 -9.24
N THR A 227 4.20 -8.47 -8.76
CA THR A 227 5.38 -7.97 -9.46
C THR A 227 6.73 -8.52 -8.98
N ALA A 228 6.81 -9.06 -7.76
CA ALA A 228 8.10 -9.46 -7.16
C ALA A 228 8.78 -10.67 -7.82
N LEU A 229 8.08 -11.36 -8.74
CA LEU A 229 8.49 -12.62 -9.37
C LEU A 229 8.48 -12.56 -10.90
N GLU A 230 8.28 -11.35 -11.46
CA GLU A 230 8.49 -11.04 -12.88
C GLU A 230 9.94 -10.60 -13.10
#